data_AF-A0A931THD3-F1
#
_entry.id   AF-A0A931THD3-F1
#
_cell.length_a   1.000
_cell.length_b   1.000
_cell.length_c   1.000
_cell.angle_alpha   90.00
_cell.angle_beta   90.00
_cell.angle_gamma   90.00
#
_symmetry.space_group_name_H-M   'P 1'
#
loop_
_entity.id
_entity.type
_entity.pdbx_description
1 polymer ?
#
loop_
_entity_poly.entity_id
_entity_poly.type
_entity_poly.pdbx_seq_one_letter_code
_entity_poly.pdbx_strand_id
1 'polypeptide(L)' 'MTFWKRLIGRGEPPKRIHVCVECGMPVHDHKPWCSILRGQREIDARRAAQETSRG' A
#
# COMPACT_ATOMS: atom_id res chain seq x y z
N MET A 1 25.52 35.36 7.99
CA MET A 1 24.15 35.18 7.43
C MET A 1 23.91 33.71 7.07
N THR A 2 23.70 32.83 8.06
CA THR A 2 23.40 31.39 7.82
C THR A 2 22.49 30.76 8.88
N PHE A 3 22.06 31.51 9.90
CA PHE A 3 21.25 30.98 11.00
C PHE A 3 19.79 30.66 10.60
N TRP A 4 19.26 31.32 9.57
CA TRP A 4 17.87 31.11 9.09
C TRP A 4 17.70 29.87 8.19
N LYS A 5 18.78 29.33 7.61
CA LYS A 5 18.68 28.15 6.73
C LYS A 5 18.40 26.85 7.48
N ARG A 6 18.68 26.78 8.78
CA ARG A 6 18.35 25.62 9.63
C ARG A 6 16.90 25.61 10.15
N LEU A 7 16.17 26.72 10.03
CA LEU A 7 14.76 26.80 10.43
C LEU A 7 13.78 26.40 9.31
N ILE A 8 14.19 26.54 8.04
CA ILE A 8 13.36 26.31 6.84
C ILE A 8 13.70 24.97 6.15
N GLY A 9 14.56 24.16 6.76
CA GLY A 9 15.01 22.88 6.23
C GLY A 9 14.25 21.69 6.82
N ARG A 10 12.91 21.69 6.82
CA ARG A 10 12.18 20.42 6.96
C ARG A 10 12.26 19.70 5.62
N GLY A 11 13.37 18.99 5.42
CA GLY A 11 13.47 17.99 4.37
C GLY A 11 12.24 17.09 4.41
N GLU A 12 11.70 16.78 3.24
CA GLU A 12 10.48 16.00 3.09
C GLU A 12 10.58 14.75 3.97
N PRO A 13 9.59 14.49 4.86
CA PRO A 13 9.68 13.35 5.76
C PRO A 13 9.84 12.07 4.93
N PRO A 14 10.68 11.12 5.39
CA PRO A 14 10.90 9.90 4.62
C PRO A 14 9.56 9.21 4.37
N LYS A 15 9.29 8.89 3.10
CA LYS A 15 8.08 8.18 2.71
C LYS A 15 8.03 6.84 3.44
N ARG A 16 7.02 6.65 4.27
CA ARG A 16 6.79 5.40 5.01
C ARG A 16 6.20 4.38 4.05
N ILE A 17 6.77 3.19 4.02
CA ILE A 17 6.28 2.08 3.21
C ILE A 17 5.46 1.16 4.12
N HIS A 18 4.25 0.82 3.70
CA HIS A 18 3.45 -0.18 4.38
C HIS A 18 3.92 -1.56 3.94
N VAL A 19 4.29 -2.40 4.91
CA VAL A 19 4.82 -3.74 4.68
C VAL A 19 3.80 -4.78 5.14
N CYS A 20 3.61 -5.81 4.34
CA CYS A 20 2.80 -6.98 4.67
C CYS A 20 3.46 -7.82 5.76
N VAL A 21 2.72 -8.15 6.82
CA VAL A 21 3.20 -8.98 7.93
C VAL A 21 3.49 -10.43 7.53
N GLU A 22 2.83 -10.95 6.50
CA GLU A 22 2.97 -12.33 6.05
C GLU A 22 4.18 -12.52 5.12
N CYS A 23 4.34 -11.61 4.14
CA CYS A 23 5.32 -11.79 3.08
C CYS A 23 6.49 -10.81 3.13
N GLY A 24 6.49 -9.84 4.06
CA GLY A 24 7.57 -8.86 4.24
C GLY A 24 7.76 -7.88 3.08
N MET A 25 6.92 -7.96 2.06
CA MET A 25 6.95 -7.06 0.90
C MET A 25 6.07 -5.84 1.14
N PRO A 26 6.31 -4.73 0.42
CA PRO A 26 5.36 -3.63 0.38
C PRO A 26 3.95 -4.13 0.01
N VAL A 27 2.91 -3.51 0.58
CA VAL A 27 1.50 -3.94 0.34
C VAL A 27 1.10 -3.90 -1.14
N HIS A 28 1.77 -3.07 -1.96
CA HIS A 28 1.54 -3.03 -3.41
C HIS A 28 2.27 -4.14 -4.20
N ASP A 29 3.15 -4.90 -3.56
CA ASP A 29 4.01 -5.91 -4.19
C ASP A 29 3.94 -7.25 -3.45
N HIS A 30 2.72 -7.72 -3.17
CA HIS A 30 2.52 -9.00 -2.52
C HIS A 30 3.02 -10.17 -3.38
N LYS A 31 3.64 -11.15 -2.72
CA LYS A 31 4.01 -12.43 -3.35
C LYS A 31 2.77 -13.30 -3.62
N PRO A 32 2.79 -14.16 -4.65
CA PRO A 32 1.64 -15.00 -5.02
C PRO A 32 1.25 -16.04 -3.96
N TRP A 33 2.15 -16.40 -3.04
CA TRP A 33 1.87 -17.31 -1.93
C TRP A 33 1.25 -16.60 -0.72
N CYS A 34 1.23 -15.27 -0.67
CA CYS A 34 0.71 -14.49 0.45
C CYS A 34 -0.79 -14.74 0.66
N SER A 35 -1.19 -15.12 1.88
CA SER A 35 -2.56 -15.37 2.30
C SER A 35 -3.47 -14.14 2.12
N ILE A 36 -2.98 -12.96 2.50
CA ILE A 36 -3.71 -11.67 2.37
C ILE A 36 -4.00 -11.35 0.91
N LEU A 37 -3.02 -11.53 0.01
CA LEU A 37 -3.22 -11.27 -1.42
C LEU A 37 -4.32 -12.16 -2.01
N ARG A 38 -4.34 -13.44 -1.61
CA ARG A 38 -5.36 -14.39 -2.06
C ARG A 38 -6.75 -13.96 -1.58
N GLY A 39 -6.88 -13.59 -0.30
CA GLY A 39 -8.14 -13.08 0.24
C GLY A 39 -8.63 -11.80 -0.46
N GLN A 40 -7.72 -10.86 -0.73
CA GLN A 40 -8.04 -9.63 -1.46
C GLN A 40 -8.60 -9.93 -2.86
N ARG A 41 -7.92 -10.80 -3.62
CA ARG A 41 -8.36 -11.22 -4.96
C ARG A 41 -9.73 -11.89 -4.96
N GLU A 42 -10.01 -12.70 -3.95
CA GLU A 42 -11.31 -13.36 -3.83
C GLU A 42 -12.44 -12.35 -3.58
N ILE A 43 -12.22 -11.37 -2.70
CA ILE A 43 -13.18 -10.29 -2.44
C ILE A 43 -13.42 -9.46 -3.70
N ASP A 44 -12.36 -9.10 -4.42
CA ASP A 44 -12.43 -8.30 -5.64
C ASP A 44 -13.18 -9.05 -6.75
N ALA A 45 -12.94 -10.36 -6.90
CA ALA A 45 -13.67 -11.21 -7.85
C ALA A 45 -15.17 -11.27 -7.50
N ARG A 46 -15.52 -11.42 -6.21
CA ARG A 46 -16.92 -11.42 -5.76
C ARG A 46 -17.59 -10.07 -6.03
N ARG A 47 -16.90 -8.95 -5.82
CA ARG A 47 -17.43 -7.60 -6.12
C ARG A 47 -17.68 -7.42 -7.61
N ALA A 48 -16.74 -7.83 -8.46
CA ALA A 48 -16.88 -7.75 -9.91
C ALA A 48 -18.07 -8.58 -10.43
N ALA A 49 -18.28 -9.78 -9.87
CA ALA A 49 -19.43 -10.61 -10.21
C ALA A 49 -20.77 -9.97 -9.80
N GLN A 50 -20.82 -9.35 -8.62
CA GLN A 50 -22.01 -8.63 -8.16
C GLN A 50 -22.33 -7.41 -9.02
N GLU A 51 -21.32 -6.65 -9.44
CA GLU A 51 -21.49 -5.49 -10.31
C GLU A 51 -22.04 -5.89 -11.69
N THR A 52 -21.54 -7.00 -12.26
CA THR A 52 -22.03 -7.53 -13.53
C THR A 52 -23.50 -7.96 -13.45
N SER A 53 -23.97 -8.44 -12.30
CA SER A 53 -25.37 -8.86 -12.11
C SER A 53 -26.38 -7.71 -11.93
N ARG A 54 -25.90 -6.47 -11.80
CA ARG A 54 -26.71 -5.27 -11.53
C ARG A 54 -27.02 -4.43 -12.78
N GLY A 55 -26.43 -4.77 -13.93
CA GLY A 55 -26.69 -4.13 -15.23
C GLY A 55 -27.68 -4.93 -16.07
#